data_AF-A0A940VHI5-F1
#
_entry.id   AF-A0A940VHI5-F1
#
_cell.length_a   1.000
_cell.length_b   1.000
_cell.length_c   1.000
_cell.angle_alpha   90.00
_cell.angle_beta   90.00
_cell.angle_gamma   90.00
#
_symmetry.space_group_name_H-M   'P 1'
#
loop_
_entity.id
_entity.type
_entity.pdbx_description
1 polymer ?
#
loop_
_entity_poly.entity_id
_entity_poly.type
_entity_poly.pdbx_seq_one_letter_code
_entity_poly.pdbx_strand_id
1 'polypeptide(L)' 'GFYYHAWPEVWLGEWTAIDPTFGQFPADATHIRFVTGDLAKQAEILKLVGKLKVEVLEYK' A
#
# COMPACT_ATOMS: atom_id res chain seq x y z
N GLY A 1 -7.43 8.11 -6.81
CA GLY A 1 -8.48 7.20 -6.30
C GLY A 1 -7.83 6.05 -5.57
N PHE A 2 -8.52 5.38 -4.65
CA PHE A 2 -7.96 4.24 -3.92
C PHE A 2 -8.21 2.94 -4.68
N TYR A 3 -7.13 2.21 -4.98
CA TYR A 3 -7.15 0.93 -5.69
C TYR A 3 -6.25 -0.07 -4.96
N TYR A 4 -6.42 -1.36 -5.26
CA TYR A 4 -5.48 -2.38 -4.82
C TYR A 4 -4.14 -2.13 -5.52
N HIS A 5 -3.09 -1.98 -4.71
CA HIS A 5 -1.75 -1.67 -5.16
C HIS A 5 -0.73 -2.40 -4.28
N ALA A 6 0.42 -2.71 -4.86
CA ALA A 6 1.54 -3.31 -4.16
C ALA A 6 2.78 -2.46 -4.39
N TRP A 7 3.47 -2.13 -3.30
CA TRP A 7 4.69 -1.34 -3.30
C TRP A 7 5.74 -2.00 -2.40
N PRO A 8 7.05 -1.78 -2.66
CA PRO A 8 8.11 -2.35 -1.83
C PRO A 8 8.40 -1.50 -0.59
N GLU A 9 9.00 -2.16 0.41
CA GLU A 9 9.68 -1.51 1.52
C GLU A 9 11.17 -1.85 1.43
N VAL A 10 12.04 -0.88 1.72
CA VAL A 10 13.50 -1.03 1.72
C VAL A 10 14.07 -0.69 3.09
N TRP A 11 15.16 -1.35 3.48
CA TRP A 11 15.81 -1.11 4.78
C TRP A 11 16.85 0.01 4.66
N LEU A 12 16.62 1.14 5.33
CA LEU A 12 17.50 2.31 5.35
C LEU A 12 17.91 2.72 6.78
N GLY A 13 17.98 1.74 7.68
CA GLY A 13 18.01 1.94 9.13
C GLY A 13 16.64 1.73 9.78
N GLU A 14 15.59 1.82 8.97
CA GLU A 14 14.22 1.40 9.25
C GLU A 14 13.55 0.91 7.96
N TRP A 15 12.43 0.18 8.07
CA TRP A 15 11.61 -0.20 6.92
C TRP A 15 10.94 1.04 6.34
N THR A 16 11.42 1.48 5.17
CA THR A 16 10.92 2.65 4.46
C THR A 16 10.07 2.21 3.28
N ALA A 17 8.80 2.58 3.28
CA ALA A 17 7.91 2.37 2.14
C ALA A 17 8.29 3.30 0.99
N ILE A 18 8.40 2.74 -0.22
CA ILE A 18 8.71 3.49 -1.45
C ILE A 18 7.76 3.04 -2.55
N ASP A 19 7.48 3.91 -3.51
CA ASP A 19 6.67 3.53 -4.67
C ASP A 19 7.32 3.97 -6.00
N PRO A 20 8.07 3.07 -6.65
CA PRO A 20 8.67 3.34 -7.95
C PRO A 20 7.65 3.50 -9.09
N THR A 21 6.43 2.93 -8.95
CA THR A 21 5.37 3.06 -9.97
C THR A 21 4.95 4.51 -10.13
N PHE A 22 4.90 5.25 -9.02
CA PHE A 22 4.54 6.67 -8.98
C PHE A 22 5.72 7.60 -8.69
N GLY A 23 6.95 7.08 -8.61
CA GLY A 23 8.16 7.87 -8.34
C GLY A 23 8.20 8.49 -6.93
N GLN A 24 7.59 7.83 -5.93
CA GLN A 24 7.52 8.33 -4.55
C GLN A 24 8.61 7.72 -3.67
N PHE A 25 9.32 8.60 -2.95
CA PHE A 25 10.32 8.23 -1.96
C PHE A 25 10.34 9.28 -0.82
N PRO A 26 9.78 8.97 0.36
CA PRO A 26 8.99 7.78 0.67
C PRO A 26 7.64 7.77 -0.06
N ALA A 27 6.98 6.61 -0.08
CA ALA A 27 5.57 6.52 -0.48
C ALA A 27 4.72 7.42 0.40
N ASP A 28 3.70 8.08 -0.17
CA ASP A 28 2.88 9.02 0.57
C ASP A 28 1.87 8.32 1.52
N ALA A 29 1.14 9.12 2.31
CA ALA A 29 0.17 8.61 3.29
C ALA A 29 -1.06 7.92 2.66
N THR A 30 -1.23 7.95 1.33
CA THR A 30 -2.34 7.25 0.66
C THR A 30 -2.09 5.75 0.50
N HIS A 31 -0.89 5.27 0.84
CA HIS A 31 -0.50 3.86 0.85
C HIS A 31 -0.99 3.14 2.11
N ILE A 32 -2.29 2.79 2.12
CA ILE A 32 -2.91 2.09 3.25
C ILE A 32 -2.58 0.60 3.18
N ARG A 33 -1.67 0.16 4.06
CA ARG A 33 -1.19 -1.22 4.12
C ARG A 33 -2.19 -2.14 4.82
N PHE A 34 -2.54 -3.25 4.15
CA PHE A 34 -3.30 -4.36 4.74
C PHE A 34 -2.45 -5.62 5.00
N VAL A 35 -1.43 -5.85 4.19
CA VAL A 35 -0.60 -7.07 4.24
C VAL A 35 0.87 -6.71 4.01
N THR A 36 1.77 -7.41 4.69
CA THR A 36 3.23 -7.39 4.46
C THR A 36 3.79 -8.80 4.37
N GLY A 37 4.81 -8.97 3.55
CA GLY A 37 5.58 -10.20 3.42
C GLY A 37 5.80 -10.59 1.97
N ASP A 38 6.06 -11.87 1.77
CA ASP A 38 6.30 -12.46 0.45
C ASP A 38 5.03 -12.53 -0.41
N LEU A 39 5.21 -12.99 -1.66
CA LEU A 39 4.13 -13.15 -2.63
C LEU A 39 3.01 -14.09 -2.13
N ALA A 40 3.34 -15.09 -1.31
CA ALA A 40 2.33 -16.00 -0.78
C ALA A 40 1.40 -15.27 0.19
N LYS A 41 1.94 -14.37 1.03
CA LYS A 41 1.11 -13.52 1.89
C LYS A 41 0.28 -12.53 1.09
N GLN A 42 0.75 -12.04 -0.07
CA GLN A 42 -0.03 -11.09 -0.88
C GLN A 42 -1.40 -11.66 -1.29
N ALA A 43 -1.56 -12.98 -1.47
CA ALA A 43 -2.84 -13.60 -1.78
C ALA A 43 -3.93 -13.38 -0.70
N GLU A 44 -3.55 -13.06 0.54
CA GLU A 44 -4.48 -12.70 1.62
C GLU A 44 -5.32 -11.46 1.26
N ILE A 45 -4.83 -10.58 0.37
CA ILE A 45 -5.58 -9.41 -0.10
C ILE A 45 -6.89 -9.80 -0.78
N LEU A 46 -6.95 -10.97 -1.42
CA LEU A 46 -8.13 -11.48 -2.10
C LEU A 46 -9.33 -11.64 -1.16
N LYS A 47 -9.08 -11.86 0.14
CA LYS A 47 -10.14 -11.95 1.16
C LYS A 47 -10.85 -10.61 1.38
N LEU A 48 -10.21 -9.49 1.05
CA LEU A 48 -10.68 -8.12 1.23
C LEU A 48 -11.26 -7.51 -0.06
N VAL A 49 -10.88 -8.03 -1.23
CA VAL A 49 -11.36 -7.58 -2.54
C VAL A 49 -12.89 -7.55 -2.59
N GLY A 50 -13.45 -6.42 -3.04
CA GLY A 50 -14.90 -6.18 -3.15
C GLY A 50 -15.64 -5.97 -1.82
N LYS A 51 -14.97 -6.14 -0.67
CA LYS A 51 -15.57 -5.95 0.66
C LYS A 51 -15.24 -4.60 1.28
N LEU A 52 -14.10 -4.02 0.90
CA LEU A 52 -13.67 -2.71 1.38
C LEU A 52 -14.27 -1.58 0.55
N LYS A 53 -14.65 -0.49 1.23
CA LYS A 53 -15.04 0.78 0.63
C LYS A 53 -14.18 1.88 1.25
N VAL A 54 -13.74 2.81 0.42
CA VAL A 54 -12.96 3.98 0.85
C VAL A 54 -13.70 5.23 0.44
N GLU A 55 -13.85 6.14 1.39
CA GLU A 55 -14.43 7.46 1.20
C GLU A 55 -13.42 8.51 1.64
N VAL A 56 -13.20 9.53 0.80
CA VAL A 56 -12.37 10.68 1.16
C VAL A 56 -13.26 11.73 1.78
N LEU A 57 -13.11 11.97 3.09
CA LEU A 57 -13.92 12.94 3.83
C LEU A 57 -13.44 14.38 3.59
N GLU A 58 -12.13 14.60 3.60
CA GLU A 58 -11.49 15.90 3.34
C GLU A 58 -10.06 15.68 2.82
N TYR A 59 -9.61 16.53 1.91
CA TYR A 59 -8.21 16.62 1.46
C TYR A 59 -7.91 18.07 1.06
N LYS A 60 -6.72 18.58 1.38
CA LYS A 60 -6.31 19.97 1.11
C LYS A 60 -5.33 20.04 -0.04
#